data_AF-A0A3A9S9F7-F1
#
_entry.id   AF-A0A3A9S9F7-F1
#
_cell.length_a   1.000
_cell.length_b   1.000
_cell.length_c   1.000
_cell.angle_alpha   90.00
_cell.angle_beta   90.00
_cell.angle_gamma   90.00
#
_symmetry.space_group_name_H-M   'P 1'
#
loop_
_entity.id
_entity.type
_entity.pdbx_description
1 polymer ?
#
loop_
_entity_poly.entity_id
_entity_poly.type
_entity_poly.pdbx_seq_one_letter_code
_entity_poly.pdbx_strand_id
1 'polypeptide(L)'
;MNAKHKRRKGVGMRRSKYVSKKLAVVLLSAALGVTPVAASVVMPVSAFAAEVPDTEEDEAILELENGDTMENNNGKIVTNDGELENNNGVVEENTWVIENNNGTVDENLGFITNNNEEGTVAVNNKQITNNYGHVATNNLEITNNYGVVEDNTNFISANYEGVVYENHGAVGMLGGHIIDNYGQVVMVDGDITNNREGGEVLGGSIYTSDDRIGNGSILLNIGGTVYSGFKPEDIITIDNYYYGTLSNEVVAESGTTNLNGTIRIINSYGQEADTNKDFVTVDNQYHAILVNGADNIDVSFNGFTEDEVNKFQYVKTAESGSPIEIAGTITLKAKDGYAISDNGQLSGNYAGLGYGLSKNDDGSYTLYISSLNATVAFTPDVLNLIVSQISNEYGEVKDVVVNKGGSSSDDRSENTAEPSAPAIVNFNDIAIKSIADQVQAQMNAAGQDAASLEVVDIYFKDKISMTPDVIKYLCEKVPVAKRCHFDYQGAEWVMTIPAFDTTSPAYAEGLEVLDKEPSKTAGFLRIKDIFAALKFDAKAVEAQTEDVAQD
;
A
#
# COMPACT_ATOMS: atom_id res chain seq x y z
N MET A 1 -60.55 -14.35 -19.96
CA MET A 1 -60.32 -14.61 -18.51
C MET A 1 -59.02 -15.40 -18.35
N ASN A 2 -58.08 -14.84 -17.59
CA ASN A 2 -56.87 -15.40 -16.98
C ASN A 2 -55.73 -15.97 -17.86
N ALA A 3 -54.76 -15.10 -18.14
CA ALA A 3 -53.35 -15.46 -18.32
C ALA A 3 -52.61 -15.40 -16.96
N LYS A 4 -51.82 -16.42 -16.63
CA LYS A 4 -50.85 -16.41 -15.51
C LYS A 4 -49.45 -16.65 -16.07
N HIS A 5 -48.58 -15.65 -15.99
CA HIS A 5 -47.14 -15.81 -16.01
C HIS A 5 -46.54 -15.12 -14.79
N LYS A 6 -45.76 -15.88 -14.02
CA LYS A 6 -45.25 -15.52 -12.70
C LYS A 6 -43.83 -14.97 -12.85
N ARG A 7 -43.60 -13.87 -12.12
CA ARG A 7 -42.46 -12.94 -12.14
C ARG A 7 -41.08 -13.58 -11.93
N ARG A 8 -40.10 -13.13 -12.73
CA ARG A 8 -38.66 -13.12 -12.37
C ARG A 8 -38.41 -12.06 -11.29
N LYS A 9 -37.74 -12.43 -10.20
CA LYS A 9 -37.16 -11.49 -9.23
C LYS A 9 -35.79 -11.07 -9.76
N GLY A 10 -35.66 -9.82 -10.21
CA GLY A 10 -34.36 -9.17 -10.37
C GLY A 10 -33.95 -8.56 -9.03
N VAL A 11 -32.79 -8.97 -8.53
CA VAL A 11 -32.13 -8.39 -7.36
C VAL A 11 -31.56 -7.05 -7.79
N GLY A 12 -31.96 -5.98 -7.09
CA GLY A 12 -31.46 -4.64 -7.31
C GLY A 12 -30.09 -4.45 -6.68
N MET A 13 -29.11 -4.04 -7.49
CA MET A 13 -27.94 -3.30 -7.04
C MET A 13 -27.92 -1.99 -7.82
N ARG A 14 -28.48 -0.93 -7.22
CA ARG A 14 -28.15 0.45 -7.57
C ARG A 14 -27.17 0.93 -6.51
N ARG A 15 -25.88 0.96 -6.86
CA ARG A 15 -24.92 1.91 -6.29
C ARG A 15 -24.44 2.76 -7.45
N SER A 16 -25.12 3.88 -7.68
CA SER A 16 -24.62 4.93 -8.56
C SER A 16 -23.49 5.64 -7.82
N LYS A 17 -22.25 5.36 -8.22
CA LYS A 17 -21.10 6.21 -7.89
C LYS A 17 -21.27 7.49 -8.73
N TYR A 18 -21.78 8.55 -8.13
CA TYR A 18 -21.72 9.88 -8.72
C TYR A 18 -20.39 10.48 -8.33
N VAL A 19 -19.59 10.86 -9.33
CA VAL A 19 -18.44 11.74 -9.11
C VAL A 19 -18.98 13.13 -8.75
N SER A 20 -18.27 13.81 -7.86
CA SER A 20 -18.63 15.11 -7.30
C SER A 20 -18.88 16.14 -8.41
N LYS A 21 -19.98 16.91 -8.31
CA LYS A 21 -20.27 18.06 -9.20
C LYS A 21 -19.09 19.04 -9.32
N LYS A 22 -18.18 19.05 -8.36
CA LYS A 22 -16.97 19.87 -8.37
C LYS A 22 -16.03 19.51 -9.52
N LEU A 23 -15.88 18.22 -9.86
CA LEU A 23 -15.01 17.79 -10.97
C LEU A 23 -15.52 18.30 -12.32
N ALA A 24 -16.83 18.23 -12.58
CA ALA A 24 -17.42 18.75 -13.81
C ALA A 24 -17.31 20.29 -13.92
N VAL A 25 -17.44 21.00 -12.80
CA VAL A 25 -17.26 22.46 -12.75
C VAL A 25 -15.80 22.82 -13.03
N VAL A 26 -14.83 22.13 -12.44
CA VAL A 26 -13.40 22.39 -12.70
C VAL A 26 -13.01 21.97 -14.12
N LEU A 27 -13.52 20.87 -14.66
CA LEU A 27 -13.33 20.53 -16.09
C LEU A 27 -13.89 21.62 -17.02
N LEU A 28 -14.98 22.29 -16.62
CA LEU A 28 -15.48 23.49 -17.34
C LEU A 28 -14.65 24.76 -17.04
N SER A 29 -14.10 24.90 -15.85
CA SER A 29 -13.34 26.09 -15.40
C SER A 29 -11.94 26.10 -16.01
N ALA A 30 -11.26 24.95 -15.99
CA ALA A 30 -10.05 24.71 -16.76
C ALA A 30 -10.31 24.90 -18.26
N ALA A 31 -11.51 24.60 -18.76
CA ALA A 31 -11.94 24.85 -20.15
C ALA A 31 -12.21 26.32 -20.49
N LEU A 32 -12.30 27.19 -19.49
CA LEU A 32 -12.43 28.63 -19.66
C LEU A 32 -11.13 29.40 -19.36
N GLY A 33 -10.07 28.70 -18.93
CA GLY A 33 -8.82 29.28 -18.45
C GLY A 33 -7.66 29.23 -19.44
N VAL A 34 -7.81 29.68 -20.69
CA VAL A 34 -6.71 30.28 -21.49
C VAL A 34 -7.29 31.29 -22.48
N THR A 35 -7.83 32.38 -21.95
CA THR A 35 -7.59 33.67 -22.58
C THR A 35 -6.84 34.48 -21.55
N PRO A 36 -5.66 35.04 -21.83
CA PRO A 36 -5.26 36.22 -21.08
C PRO A 36 -6.41 37.19 -21.31
N VAL A 37 -7.24 37.40 -20.30
CA VAL A 37 -7.93 38.67 -20.20
C VAL A 37 -6.78 39.64 -19.93
N ALA A 38 -6.11 40.06 -21.01
CA ALA A 38 -5.65 41.42 -21.10
C ALA A 38 -6.91 42.21 -20.84
N ALA A 39 -7.13 42.54 -19.57
CA ALA A 39 -8.18 43.42 -19.13
C ALA A 39 -7.79 44.78 -19.72
N SER A 40 -8.06 44.95 -21.01
CA SER A 40 -8.43 46.24 -21.53
C SER A 40 -9.77 46.53 -20.89
N VAL A 41 -9.72 46.96 -19.63
CA VAL A 41 -10.87 47.53 -18.95
C VAL A 41 -11.15 48.80 -19.73
N VAL A 42 -11.98 48.71 -20.76
CA VAL A 42 -12.54 49.90 -21.41
C VAL A 42 -13.58 50.42 -20.44
N MET A 43 -13.12 51.12 -19.41
CA MET A 43 -13.98 51.82 -18.46
C MET A 43 -14.55 53.07 -19.14
N PRO A 44 -15.84 53.41 -18.90
CA PRO A 44 -16.37 54.71 -19.27
C PRO A 44 -15.67 55.80 -18.46
N VAL A 45 -14.68 56.45 -19.08
CA VAL A 45 -13.99 57.63 -18.53
C VAL A 45 -14.99 58.78 -18.43
N SER A 46 -15.50 59.06 -17.23
CA SER A 46 -16.25 60.30 -16.93
C SER A 46 -16.35 60.57 -15.42
N ALA A 47 -15.22 60.80 -14.76
CA ALA A 47 -15.11 61.64 -13.56
C ALA A 47 -13.63 62.01 -13.41
N PHE A 48 -13.31 63.21 -12.93
CA PHE A 48 -11.92 63.59 -12.68
C PHE A 48 -11.39 62.68 -11.56
N ALA A 49 -10.52 61.73 -11.90
CA ALA A 49 -9.77 60.98 -10.89
C ALA A 49 -8.96 61.99 -10.08
N ALA A 50 -9.21 62.06 -8.78
CA ALA A 50 -8.37 62.86 -7.90
C ALA A 50 -7.12 62.05 -7.58
N GLU A 51 -5.97 62.60 -7.89
CA GLU A 51 -4.71 62.07 -7.41
C GLU A 51 -4.63 62.39 -5.90
N VAL A 52 -4.66 61.36 -5.07
CA VAL A 52 -4.54 61.46 -3.63
C VAL A 52 -3.05 61.36 -3.28
N PRO A 53 -2.52 62.27 -2.44
CA PRO A 53 -1.10 62.23 -2.08
C PRO A 53 -0.76 60.92 -1.37
N ASP A 54 0.49 60.49 -1.57
CA ASP A 54 1.07 59.34 -0.89
C ASP A 54 0.96 59.45 0.64
N THR A 55 0.85 58.30 1.30
CA THR A 55 0.91 58.22 2.75
C THR A 55 2.34 57.94 3.25
N GLU A 56 2.69 58.57 4.36
CA GLU A 56 3.89 58.23 5.14
C GLU A 56 3.59 57.12 6.18
N GLU A 57 4.62 56.47 6.74
CA GLU A 57 4.46 55.30 7.65
C GLU A 57 3.49 55.50 8.82
N ASP A 58 3.42 56.71 9.39
CA ASP A 58 2.57 57.03 10.55
C ASP A 58 1.20 57.60 10.16
N GLU A 59 0.91 57.71 8.86
CA GLU A 59 -0.33 58.28 8.36
C GLU A 59 -1.42 57.22 8.17
N ALA A 60 -2.66 57.63 8.39
CA ALA A 60 -3.82 56.77 8.20
C ALA A 60 -4.88 57.49 7.38
N ILE A 61 -5.30 56.87 6.29
CA ILE A 61 -6.46 57.26 5.49
C ILE A 61 -7.60 56.29 5.83
N LEU A 62 -8.79 56.84 6.09
CA LEU A 62 -9.96 56.02 6.36
C LEU A 62 -10.49 55.35 5.08
N GLU A 63 -10.48 56.06 3.96
CA GLU A 63 -11.03 55.58 2.70
C GLU A 63 -10.27 56.20 1.53
N LEU A 64 -9.76 55.38 0.61
CA LEU A 64 -9.39 55.82 -0.74
C LEU A 64 -10.62 55.65 -1.62
N GLU A 65 -11.25 56.75 -2.04
CA GLU A 65 -12.57 56.73 -2.67
C GLU A 65 -12.52 56.15 -4.10
N ASN A 66 -13.67 55.63 -4.55
CA ASN A 66 -13.80 55.14 -5.91
C ASN A 66 -13.55 56.23 -6.97
N GLY A 67 -12.62 55.93 -7.88
CA GLY A 67 -12.19 56.84 -8.94
C GLY A 67 -10.96 57.66 -8.56
N ASP A 68 -10.54 57.64 -7.29
CA ASP A 68 -9.26 58.22 -6.88
C ASP A 68 -8.10 57.28 -7.21
N THR A 69 -6.92 57.86 -7.37
CA THR A 69 -5.67 57.13 -7.60
C THR A 69 -4.62 57.58 -6.59
N MET A 70 -3.90 56.63 -6.02
CA MET A 70 -2.75 56.85 -5.14
C MET A 70 -1.53 56.08 -5.67
N GLU A 71 -0.37 56.74 -5.74
CA GLU A 71 0.86 56.12 -6.22
C GLU A 71 1.46 55.21 -5.13
N ASN A 72 1.62 55.70 -3.90
CA ASN A 72 2.25 54.95 -2.81
C ASN A 72 1.49 55.05 -1.49
N ASN A 73 1.14 53.88 -0.93
CA ASN A 73 0.73 53.76 0.46
C ASN A 73 1.90 53.23 1.30
N ASN A 74 2.54 54.06 2.12
CA ASN A 74 3.53 53.59 3.11
C ASN A 74 2.94 53.52 4.53
N GLY A 75 1.80 54.18 4.77
CA GLY A 75 1.06 54.17 6.03
C GLY A 75 -0.06 53.14 6.06
N LYS A 76 -1.24 53.56 6.50
CA LYS A 76 -2.42 52.71 6.64
C LYS A 76 -3.62 53.23 5.84
N ILE A 77 -4.29 52.36 5.12
CA ILE A 77 -5.60 52.59 4.52
C ILE A 77 -6.59 51.63 5.17
N VAL A 78 -7.71 52.12 5.70
CA VAL A 78 -8.76 51.25 6.24
C VAL A 78 -9.54 50.61 5.09
N THR A 79 -10.08 51.39 4.17
CA THR A 79 -10.79 50.88 2.98
C THR A 79 -10.21 51.44 1.69
N ASN A 80 -9.85 50.58 0.74
CA ASN A 80 -9.45 50.96 -0.60
C ASN A 80 -10.56 50.64 -1.62
N ASP A 81 -11.29 51.67 -2.03
CA ASP A 81 -12.29 51.63 -3.11
C ASP A 81 -11.76 52.24 -4.42
N GLY A 82 -10.52 52.76 -4.42
CA GLY A 82 -9.84 53.39 -5.55
C GLY A 82 -8.67 52.57 -6.12
N GLU A 83 -7.87 53.19 -7.00
CA GLU A 83 -6.69 52.57 -7.62
C GLU A 83 -5.43 52.88 -6.82
N LEU A 84 -4.76 51.86 -6.28
CA LEU A 84 -3.50 51.99 -5.55
C LEU A 84 -2.37 51.31 -6.34
N GLU A 85 -1.36 52.08 -6.78
CA GLU A 85 -0.26 51.51 -7.57
C GLU A 85 0.68 50.67 -6.69
N ASN A 86 1.12 51.20 -5.55
CA ASN A 86 2.06 50.51 -4.65
C ASN A 86 1.57 50.53 -3.21
N ASN A 87 1.28 49.36 -2.64
CA ASN A 87 1.08 49.19 -1.21
C ASN A 87 2.38 48.71 -0.55
N ASN A 88 3.05 49.58 0.19
CA ASN A 88 4.19 49.24 1.06
C ASN A 88 3.78 49.20 2.54
N GLY A 89 2.63 49.76 2.88
CA GLY A 89 2.07 49.83 4.23
C GLY A 89 0.99 48.77 4.48
N VAL A 90 -0.11 49.17 5.10
CA VAL A 90 -1.24 48.30 5.45
C VAL A 90 -2.52 48.77 4.77
N VAL A 91 -3.28 47.83 4.19
CA VAL A 91 -4.66 48.02 3.74
C VAL A 91 -5.54 47.03 4.50
N GLU A 92 -6.53 47.49 5.28
CA GLU A 92 -7.42 46.55 5.99
C GLU A 92 -8.38 45.88 5.00
N GLU A 93 -9.04 46.65 4.13
CA GLU A 93 -9.99 46.12 3.15
C GLU A 93 -9.72 46.71 1.76
N ASN A 94 -9.37 45.89 0.78
CA ASN A 94 -9.28 46.28 -0.62
C ASN A 94 -10.52 45.83 -1.37
N THR A 95 -11.34 46.74 -1.88
CA THR A 95 -12.54 46.41 -2.69
C THR A 95 -12.33 46.67 -4.18
N TRP A 96 -11.33 47.48 -4.53
CA TRP A 96 -11.01 47.86 -5.92
C TRP A 96 -9.70 47.27 -6.42
N VAL A 97 -8.65 48.05 -6.68
CA VAL A 97 -7.41 47.58 -7.33
C VAL A 97 -6.18 48.00 -6.55
N ILE A 98 -5.29 47.03 -6.31
CA ILE A 98 -3.89 47.26 -5.95
C ILE A 98 -3.01 46.68 -7.06
N GLU A 99 -2.15 47.48 -7.68
CA GLU A 99 -1.28 46.95 -8.72
C GLU A 99 -0.14 46.13 -8.11
N ASN A 100 0.58 46.68 -7.13
CA ASN A 100 1.71 46.04 -6.48
C ASN A 100 1.54 46.05 -4.96
N ASN A 101 1.39 44.87 -4.35
CA ASN A 101 1.41 44.71 -2.90
C ASN A 101 2.80 44.25 -2.43
N ASN A 102 3.53 45.14 -1.78
CA ASN A 102 4.77 44.86 -1.04
C ASN A 102 4.52 44.84 0.49
N GLY A 103 3.39 45.36 0.95
CA GLY A 103 3.01 45.46 2.35
C GLY A 103 2.00 44.41 2.77
N THR A 104 1.03 44.80 3.59
CA THR A 104 -0.02 43.91 4.12
C THR A 104 -1.39 44.30 3.60
N VAL A 105 -2.19 43.30 3.22
CA VAL A 105 -3.62 43.43 2.96
C VAL A 105 -4.38 42.43 3.84
N ASP A 106 -5.26 42.88 4.72
CA ASP A 106 -6.00 41.96 5.58
C ASP A 106 -7.11 41.24 4.77
N GLU A 107 -7.97 41.98 4.08
CA GLU A 107 -9.02 41.43 3.23
C GLU A 107 -8.97 41.98 1.79
N ASN A 108 -8.77 41.10 0.81
CA ASN A 108 -8.88 41.45 -0.60
C ASN A 108 -10.25 41.02 -1.17
N LEU A 109 -11.18 41.97 -1.26
CA LEU A 109 -12.46 41.87 -1.97
C LEU A 109 -12.37 42.42 -3.42
N GLY A 110 -11.19 42.93 -3.79
CA GLY A 110 -10.86 43.56 -5.07
C GLY A 110 -9.90 42.73 -5.92
N PHE A 111 -9.02 43.40 -6.65
CA PHE A 111 -7.99 42.79 -7.47
C PHE A 111 -6.62 43.21 -6.94
N ILE A 112 -5.72 42.24 -6.87
CA ILE A 112 -4.29 42.49 -6.71
C ILE A 112 -3.59 41.97 -7.97
N THR A 113 -2.85 42.82 -8.67
CA THR A 113 -2.13 42.37 -9.86
C THR A 113 -0.89 41.57 -9.45
N ASN A 114 -0.03 42.14 -8.61
CA ASN A 114 1.16 41.47 -8.09
C ASN A 114 1.18 41.53 -6.56
N ASN A 115 1.09 40.37 -5.91
CA ASN A 115 1.50 40.24 -4.51
C ASN A 115 2.99 39.88 -4.50
N ASN A 116 3.86 40.88 -4.31
CA ASN A 116 5.31 40.72 -4.42
C ASN A 116 5.87 39.89 -3.25
N GLU A 117 7.15 39.55 -3.30
CA GLU A 117 7.80 38.64 -2.32
C GLU A 117 7.62 39.07 -0.85
N GLU A 118 7.63 40.38 -0.58
CA GLU A 118 7.40 40.95 0.76
C GLU A 118 5.90 41.11 1.10
N GLY A 119 5.04 41.04 0.07
CA GLY A 119 3.61 41.23 0.16
C GLY A 119 2.92 40.09 0.90
N THR A 120 2.05 40.46 1.83
CA THR A 120 1.18 39.53 2.56
C THR A 120 -0.28 39.86 2.32
N VAL A 121 -1.10 38.84 2.12
CA VAL A 121 -2.56 38.93 2.05
C VAL A 121 -3.15 37.92 3.03
N ALA A 122 -3.89 38.37 4.04
CA ALA A 122 -4.47 37.43 4.99
C ALA A 122 -5.64 36.65 4.34
N VAL A 123 -6.57 37.34 3.67
CA VAL A 123 -7.69 36.67 2.98
C VAL A 123 -7.89 37.24 1.58
N ASN A 124 -7.76 36.38 0.56
CA ASN A 124 -8.15 36.69 -0.81
C ASN A 124 -9.57 36.17 -1.10
N ASN A 125 -10.54 37.08 -1.15
CA ASN A 125 -11.93 36.78 -1.49
C ASN A 125 -12.27 37.13 -2.94
N LYS A 126 -11.29 37.50 -3.77
CA LYS A 126 -11.50 37.77 -5.19
C LYS A 126 -10.34 37.30 -6.06
N GLN A 127 -9.45 38.16 -6.50
CA GLN A 127 -8.41 37.74 -7.43
C GLN A 127 -7.04 38.32 -7.12
N ILE A 128 -6.04 37.45 -7.17
CA ILE A 128 -4.62 37.81 -7.28
C ILE A 128 -4.11 37.26 -8.60
N THR A 129 -3.50 38.09 -9.44
CA THR A 129 -2.98 37.63 -10.74
C THR A 129 -1.65 36.89 -10.56
N ASN A 130 -0.66 37.51 -9.91
CA ASN A 130 0.63 36.90 -9.60
C ASN A 130 0.88 36.96 -8.09
N ASN A 131 1.06 35.79 -7.47
CA ASN A 131 1.47 35.69 -6.07
C ASN A 131 2.95 35.25 -5.99
N TYR A 132 3.83 36.15 -5.60
CA TYR A 132 5.22 35.88 -5.23
C TYR A 132 5.42 35.88 -3.71
N GLY A 133 4.55 36.57 -2.97
CA GLY A 133 4.58 36.66 -1.52
C GLY A 133 3.73 35.58 -0.82
N HIS A 134 3.08 36.00 0.25
CA HIS A 134 2.32 35.11 1.13
C HIS A 134 0.81 35.40 1.07
N VAL A 135 0.00 34.34 0.92
CA VAL A 135 -1.46 34.40 1.07
C VAL A 135 -1.88 33.39 2.13
N ALA A 136 -2.48 33.83 3.24
CA ALA A 136 -2.92 32.88 4.26
C ALA A 136 -4.15 32.09 3.80
N THR A 137 -5.16 32.75 3.22
CA THR A 137 -6.33 32.04 2.68
C THR A 137 -6.75 32.56 1.31
N ASN A 138 -6.91 31.64 0.35
CA ASN A 138 -7.47 31.91 -0.96
C ASN A 138 -8.89 31.33 -1.11
N ASN A 139 -9.91 32.20 -1.12
CA ASN A 139 -11.32 31.83 -1.23
C ASN A 139 -11.90 31.96 -2.63
N LEU A 140 -11.24 32.66 -3.56
CA LEU A 140 -11.67 32.74 -4.96
C LEU A 140 -10.55 32.30 -5.91
N GLU A 141 -9.70 33.21 -6.38
CA GLU A 141 -8.75 32.90 -7.44
C GLU A 141 -7.35 33.48 -7.20
N ILE A 142 -6.34 32.63 -7.42
CA ILE A 142 -4.98 33.05 -7.74
C ILE A 142 -4.67 32.52 -9.15
N THR A 143 -4.25 33.39 -10.08
CA THR A 143 -3.94 32.93 -11.43
C THR A 143 -2.58 32.24 -11.47
N ASN A 144 -1.51 32.90 -11.02
CA ASN A 144 -0.16 32.36 -11.00
C ASN A 144 0.41 32.41 -9.58
N ASN A 145 0.73 31.25 -9.02
CA ASN A 145 1.38 31.13 -7.72
C ASN A 145 2.86 30.73 -7.88
N TYR A 146 3.72 31.61 -7.37
CA TYR A 146 5.17 31.44 -7.21
C TYR A 146 5.59 31.50 -5.74
N GLY A 147 4.76 32.09 -4.89
CA GLY A 147 4.97 32.22 -3.44
C GLY A 147 4.24 31.15 -2.63
N VAL A 148 3.78 31.54 -1.45
CA VAL A 148 3.15 30.64 -0.48
C VAL A 148 1.65 30.91 -0.40
N VAL A 149 0.87 29.83 -0.36
CA VAL A 149 -0.55 29.83 0.01
C VAL A 149 -0.74 28.85 1.16
N GLU A 150 -1.22 29.31 2.33
CA GLU A 150 -1.45 28.40 3.45
C GLU A 150 -2.70 27.53 3.21
N ASP A 151 -3.84 28.15 2.88
CA ASP A 151 -5.08 27.45 2.58
C ASP A 151 -5.69 27.91 1.24
N ASN A 152 -5.80 26.99 0.28
CA ASN A 152 -6.56 27.19 -0.95
C ASN A 152 -7.92 26.50 -0.85
N THR A 153 -8.99 27.28 -0.68
CA THR A 153 -10.36 26.74 -0.58
C THR A 153 -11.12 26.72 -1.90
N ASN A 154 -10.59 27.40 -2.94
CA ASN A 154 -11.27 27.52 -4.23
C ASN A 154 -10.38 27.23 -5.43
N PHE A 155 -9.63 28.19 -5.97
CA PHE A 155 -8.90 27.94 -7.23
C PHE A 155 -7.54 28.63 -7.32
N ILE A 156 -6.55 27.84 -7.74
CA ILE A 156 -5.27 28.32 -8.26
C ILE A 156 -5.15 27.82 -9.70
N SER A 157 -5.06 28.72 -10.67
CA SER A 157 -4.95 28.30 -12.08
C SER A 157 -3.62 27.59 -12.34
N ALA A 158 -2.51 28.16 -11.88
CA ALA A 158 -1.17 27.62 -12.03
C ALA A 158 -0.33 27.81 -10.76
N ASN A 159 0.15 26.73 -10.17
CA ASN A 159 1.16 26.73 -9.12
C ASN A 159 2.52 26.36 -9.73
N TYR A 160 3.32 27.35 -10.13
CA TYR A 160 4.55 27.14 -10.90
C TYR A 160 5.71 26.66 -10.04
N GLU A 161 6.10 27.48 -9.05
CA GLU A 161 7.21 27.21 -8.13
C GLU A 161 6.76 27.41 -6.66
N GLY A 162 5.49 27.79 -6.48
CA GLY A 162 4.94 28.09 -5.17
C GLY A 162 4.63 26.84 -4.35
N VAL A 163 4.38 27.09 -3.07
CA VAL A 163 4.00 26.08 -2.09
C VAL A 163 2.56 26.34 -1.66
N VAL A 164 1.73 25.30 -1.71
CA VAL A 164 0.39 25.29 -1.12
C VAL A 164 0.38 24.34 0.06
N TYR A 165 0.13 24.82 1.28
CA TYR A 165 0.12 23.94 2.44
C TYR A 165 -1.12 23.06 2.44
N GLU A 166 -2.32 23.65 2.37
CA GLU A 166 -3.58 22.92 2.32
C GLU A 166 -4.35 23.28 1.04
N ASN A 167 -4.67 22.28 0.22
CA ASN A 167 -5.52 22.46 -0.95
C ASN A 167 -6.88 21.78 -0.72
N HIS A 168 -7.91 22.57 -0.45
CA HIS A 168 -9.32 22.14 -0.41
C HIS A 168 -10.09 22.45 -1.70
N GLY A 169 -9.55 23.34 -2.52
CA GLY A 169 -10.10 23.78 -3.80
C GLY A 169 -9.58 22.95 -4.98
N ALA A 170 -9.19 23.64 -6.04
CA ALA A 170 -8.59 23.07 -7.23
C ALA A 170 -7.30 23.80 -7.61
N VAL A 171 -6.32 23.04 -8.08
CA VAL A 171 -5.09 23.53 -8.69
C VAL A 171 -5.05 23.04 -10.14
N GLY A 172 -5.10 23.97 -11.08
CA GLY A 172 -5.21 23.67 -12.51
C GLY A 172 -3.92 23.10 -13.10
N MET A 173 -2.76 23.66 -12.75
CA MET A 173 -1.45 23.17 -13.15
C MET A 173 -0.53 23.20 -11.94
N LEU A 174 0.14 22.10 -11.67
CA LEU A 174 1.08 21.99 -10.56
C LEU A 174 2.48 21.73 -11.09
N GLY A 175 3.33 22.76 -11.10
CA GLY A 175 4.79 22.64 -11.22
C GLY A 175 5.52 22.78 -9.88
N GLY A 176 4.88 23.42 -8.88
CA GLY A 176 5.42 23.62 -7.54
C GLY A 176 5.10 22.47 -6.59
N HIS A 177 4.84 22.78 -5.32
CA HIS A 177 4.61 21.78 -4.27
C HIS A 177 3.28 21.98 -3.55
N ILE A 178 2.55 20.89 -3.30
CA ILE A 178 1.40 20.86 -2.37
C ILE A 178 1.75 19.95 -1.19
N ILE A 179 1.58 20.42 0.04
CA ILE A 179 1.82 19.59 1.23
C ILE A 179 0.65 18.64 1.47
N ASP A 180 -0.56 19.17 1.63
CA ASP A 180 -1.77 18.41 1.91
C ASP A 180 -2.85 18.70 0.86
N ASN A 181 -3.13 17.71 0.01
CA ASN A 181 -4.20 17.78 -0.97
C ASN A 181 -5.48 17.09 -0.48
N TYR A 182 -6.55 17.87 -0.30
CA TYR A 182 -7.93 17.42 -0.05
C TYR A 182 -8.87 17.71 -1.23
N GLY A 183 -8.39 18.48 -2.19
CA GLY A 183 -9.12 18.96 -3.35
C GLY A 183 -8.63 18.33 -4.65
N GLN A 184 -8.80 19.06 -5.75
CA GLN A 184 -8.43 18.59 -7.07
C GLN A 184 -7.09 19.17 -7.50
N VAL A 185 -6.25 18.35 -8.13
CA VAL A 185 -5.01 18.78 -8.79
C VAL A 185 -4.95 18.11 -10.15
N VAL A 186 -4.75 18.90 -11.20
CA VAL A 186 -4.57 18.38 -12.57
C VAL A 186 -3.28 18.93 -13.18
N MET A 187 -2.83 18.36 -14.30
CA MET A 187 -1.57 18.74 -14.96
C MET A 187 -0.39 18.78 -13.98
N VAL A 188 -0.18 17.65 -13.30
CA VAL A 188 0.83 17.52 -12.25
C VAL A 188 2.19 17.19 -12.85
N ASP A 189 3.10 18.16 -12.74
CA ASP A 189 4.52 18.11 -13.08
C ASP A 189 5.43 18.33 -11.85
N GLY A 190 4.88 18.85 -10.76
CA GLY A 190 5.54 19.06 -9.47
C GLY A 190 5.21 17.97 -8.44
N ASP A 191 5.28 18.34 -7.17
CA ASP A 191 5.25 17.39 -6.05
C ASP A 191 4.00 17.56 -5.18
N ILE A 192 3.51 16.45 -4.63
CA ILE A 192 2.47 16.41 -3.61
C ILE A 192 2.96 15.54 -2.45
N THR A 193 3.03 16.07 -1.23
CA THR A 193 3.45 15.25 -0.07
C THR A 193 2.35 14.28 0.33
N ASN A 194 1.13 14.76 0.57
CA ASN A 194 0.01 13.95 1.03
C ASN A 194 -1.22 14.16 0.14
N ASN A 195 -1.61 13.14 -0.63
CA ASN A 195 -2.94 13.12 -1.27
C ASN A 195 -3.94 12.43 -0.36
N ARG A 196 -4.77 13.19 0.33
CA ARG A 196 -5.65 12.71 1.41
C ARG A 196 -7.02 12.29 0.89
N GLU A 197 -7.84 11.72 1.78
CA GLU A 197 -9.23 11.37 1.47
C GLU A 197 -10.00 12.58 0.91
N GLY A 198 -10.67 12.39 -0.21
CA GLY A 198 -11.34 13.44 -0.97
C GLY A 198 -10.45 14.13 -2.02
N GLY A 199 -9.12 14.02 -1.88
CA GLY A 199 -8.15 14.51 -2.84
C GLY A 199 -8.18 13.73 -4.15
N GLU A 200 -8.12 14.45 -5.27
CA GLU A 200 -8.09 13.90 -6.62
C GLU A 200 -6.86 14.44 -7.36
N VAL A 201 -6.00 13.54 -7.85
CA VAL A 201 -4.78 13.91 -8.59
C VAL A 201 -4.79 13.29 -9.97
N LEU A 202 -4.62 14.12 -11.00
CA LEU A 202 -4.63 13.71 -12.39
C LEU A 202 -3.33 14.09 -13.09
N GLY A 203 -2.69 13.08 -13.68
CA GLY A 203 -1.55 13.29 -14.55
C GLY A 203 -1.90 13.95 -15.88
N GLY A 204 -1.11 14.94 -16.26
CA GLY A 204 -1.12 15.49 -17.61
C GLY A 204 -2.34 16.35 -17.94
N SER A 205 -2.33 16.83 -19.18
CA SER A 205 -3.35 17.74 -19.68
C SER A 205 -4.59 17.02 -20.17
N ILE A 206 -5.75 17.55 -19.81
CA ILE A 206 -7.04 17.10 -20.35
C ILE A 206 -7.22 17.49 -21.83
N TYR A 207 -6.38 18.41 -22.34
CA TYR A 207 -6.44 18.87 -23.72
C TYR A 207 -5.56 18.02 -24.62
N THR A 208 -6.17 17.36 -25.59
CA THR A 208 -5.45 16.53 -26.57
C THR A 208 -4.50 17.32 -27.48
N SER A 209 -4.68 18.65 -27.58
CA SER A 209 -3.81 19.55 -28.34
C SER A 209 -2.62 20.07 -27.55
N ASP A 210 -2.66 19.94 -26.23
CA ASP A 210 -1.58 20.34 -25.34
C ASP A 210 -0.53 19.23 -25.35
N ASP A 211 0.74 19.57 -25.51
CA ASP A 211 1.86 18.62 -25.61
C ASP A 211 2.50 18.31 -24.25
N ARG A 212 2.13 19.03 -23.18
CA ARG A 212 2.63 18.80 -21.82
C ARG A 212 2.34 17.39 -21.31
N ILE A 213 3.34 16.77 -20.69
CA ILE A 213 3.30 15.40 -20.17
C ILE A 213 3.34 15.48 -18.66
N GLY A 214 2.33 14.94 -17.98
CA GLY A 214 2.27 14.90 -16.53
C GLY A 214 3.28 13.92 -15.96
N ASN A 215 4.29 14.42 -15.24
CA ASN A 215 5.34 13.60 -14.63
C ASN A 215 5.53 13.83 -13.13
N GLY A 216 4.56 14.46 -12.47
CA GLY A 216 4.70 14.80 -11.06
C GLY A 216 4.60 13.60 -10.10
N SER A 217 4.91 13.89 -8.84
CA SER A 217 5.07 12.89 -7.79
C SER A 217 4.07 13.08 -6.64
N ILE A 218 3.72 11.98 -5.99
CA ILE A 218 2.95 11.93 -4.75
C ILE A 218 3.79 11.13 -3.75
N LEU A 219 4.23 11.72 -2.66
CA LEU A 219 5.00 10.97 -1.65
C LEU A 219 4.10 9.92 -0.97
N LEU A 220 2.95 10.37 -0.46
CA LEU A 220 1.99 9.57 0.29
C LEU A 220 0.58 9.78 -0.29
N ASN A 221 -0.04 8.73 -0.84
CA ASN A 221 -1.46 8.73 -1.15
C ASN A 221 -2.22 8.06 0.00
N ILE A 222 -2.97 8.83 0.78
CA ILE A 222 -3.60 8.44 2.05
C ILE A 222 -5.13 8.59 1.92
N GLY A 223 -5.73 7.74 1.11
CA GLY A 223 -7.17 7.66 0.86
C GLY A 223 -7.64 8.44 -0.38
N GLY A 224 -6.76 9.22 -1.00
CA GLY A 224 -7.06 9.98 -2.22
C GLY A 224 -7.24 9.12 -3.47
N THR A 225 -7.73 9.76 -4.53
CA THR A 225 -7.85 9.18 -5.87
C THR A 225 -6.72 9.67 -6.76
N VAL A 226 -6.04 8.75 -7.44
CA VAL A 226 -4.98 9.05 -8.42
C VAL A 226 -5.39 8.52 -9.78
N TYR A 227 -5.25 9.37 -10.79
CA TYR A 227 -5.63 9.10 -12.16
C TYR A 227 -4.40 8.98 -13.07
N SER A 228 -4.40 7.99 -13.97
CA SER A 228 -3.21 7.61 -14.76
C SER A 228 -2.78 8.62 -15.83
N GLY A 229 -3.61 9.62 -16.12
CA GLY A 229 -3.32 10.68 -17.08
C GLY A 229 -3.76 10.39 -18.51
N PHE A 230 -3.96 11.45 -19.29
CA PHE A 230 -4.68 11.37 -20.58
C PHE A 230 -3.88 10.71 -21.68
N LYS A 231 -2.56 10.90 -21.66
CA LYS A 231 -1.65 10.45 -22.71
C LYS A 231 -0.86 9.22 -22.28
N PRO A 232 -0.47 8.35 -23.23
CA PRO A 232 0.40 7.21 -22.94
C PRO A 232 1.73 7.58 -22.27
N GLU A 233 2.23 8.78 -22.51
CA GLU A 233 3.48 9.28 -21.95
C GLU A 233 3.32 9.84 -20.53
N ASP A 234 2.10 10.11 -20.05
CA ASP A 234 1.87 10.62 -18.70
C ASP A 234 2.23 9.54 -17.67
N ILE A 235 3.06 9.90 -16.70
CA ILE A 235 3.50 9.02 -15.61
C ILE A 235 3.35 9.77 -14.29
N ILE A 236 2.33 9.43 -13.51
CA ILE A 236 2.23 9.90 -12.13
C ILE A 236 2.87 8.90 -11.20
N THR A 237 3.80 9.38 -10.37
CA THR A 237 4.56 8.52 -9.47
C THR A 237 4.02 8.63 -8.05
N ILE A 238 3.82 7.49 -7.38
CA ILE A 238 3.60 7.41 -5.93
C ILE A 238 4.86 6.81 -5.32
N ASP A 239 5.58 7.59 -4.51
CA ASP A 239 6.94 7.24 -4.11
C ASP A 239 6.99 6.24 -2.96
N ASN A 240 6.13 6.40 -1.94
CA ASN A 240 6.31 5.70 -0.69
C ASN A 240 5.07 4.93 -0.22
N TYR A 241 3.98 5.63 0.08
CA TYR A 241 2.79 5.00 0.66
C TYR A 241 1.58 5.17 -0.25
N TYR A 242 0.82 4.09 -0.42
CA TYR A 242 -0.41 4.08 -1.19
C TYR A 242 -1.56 3.37 -0.47
N TYR A 243 -2.61 4.14 -0.20
CA TYR A 243 -3.94 3.71 0.19
C TYR A 243 -4.94 4.60 -0.56
N GLY A 244 -5.96 4.05 -1.21
CA GLY A 244 -6.97 4.87 -1.91
C GLY A 244 -7.48 4.25 -3.20
N THR A 245 -7.79 5.09 -4.19
CA THR A 245 -8.31 4.66 -5.50
C THR A 245 -7.34 4.98 -6.62
N LEU A 246 -6.98 3.98 -7.44
CA LEU A 246 -6.32 4.18 -8.74
C LEU A 246 -7.34 4.01 -9.86
N SER A 247 -7.38 4.96 -10.79
CA SER A 247 -8.31 4.95 -11.92
C SER A 247 -7.63 5.38 -13.22
N ASN A 248 -8.04 4.77 -14.32
CA ASN A 248 -7.80 5.30 -15.67
C ASN A 248 -9.12 5.78 -16.31
N GLU A 249 -10.15 6.04 -15.51
CA GLU A 249 -11.43 6.53 -16.00
C GLU A 249 -11.86 7.75 -15.19
N VAL A 250 -12.24 8.82 -15.89
CA VAL A 250 -12.90 9.99 -15.31
C VAL A 250 -14.37 9.94 -15.74
N VAL A 251 -15.28 9.90 -14.76
CA VAL A 251 -16.72 9.89 -15.02
C VAL A 251 -17.28 11.29 -14.78
N ALA A 252 -17.73 11.94 -15.86
CA ALA A 252 -18.41 13.23 -15.82
C ALA A 252 -19.87 13.09 -16.27
N GLU A 253 -20.67 14.15 -16.08
CA GLU A 253 -22.06 14.18 -16.58
C GLU A 253 -22.15 14.00 -18.10
N SER A 254 -21.12 14.43 -18.82
CA SER A 254 -20.98 14.29 -20.28
C SER A 254 -20.61 12.88 -20.74
N GLY A 255 -20.18 12.00 -19.83
CA GLY A 255 -19.77 10.62 -20.12
C GLY A 255 -18.51 10.20 -19.37
N THR A 256 -18.04 9.01 -19.69
CA THR A 256 -16.76 8.47 -19.18
C THR A 256 -15.65 8.77 -20.18
N THR A 257 -14.54 9.31 -19.67
CA THR A 257 -13.31 9.52 -20.42
C THR A 257 -12.26 8.54 -19.93
N ASN A 258 -11.70 7.75 -20.86
CA ASN A 258 -10.61 6.83 -20.56
C ASN A 258 -9.27 7.55 -20.68
N LEU A 259 -8.41 7.25 -19.73
CA LEU A 259 -7.06 7.75 -19.55
C LEU A 259 -6.09 6.67 -20.02
N ASN A 260 -4.97 7.07 -20.63
CA ASN A 260 -4.04 6.15 -21.26
C ASN A 260 -2.64 6.17 -20.64
N GLY A 261 -2.38 7.04 -19.66
CA GLY A 261 -1.09 7.10 -18.99
C GLY A 261 -0.92 6.01 -17.93
N THR A 262 0.16 6.13 -17.16
CA THR A 262 0.61 5.14 -16.18
C THR A 262 0.68 5.73 -14.78
N ILE A 263 0.26 4.96 -13.79
CA ILE A 263 0.56 5.23 -12.38
C ILE A 263 1.72 4.32 -11.97
N ARG A 264 2.85 4.90 -11.60
CA ARG A 264 4.03 4.17 -11.12
C ARG A 264 4.08 4.24 -9.61
N ILE A 265 4.18 3.10 -8.94
CA ILE A 265 4.36 3.02 -7.49
C ILE A 265 5.78 2.53 -7.21
N ILE A 266 6.62 3.36 -6.57
CA ILE A 266 8.00 2.97 -6.27
C ILE A 266 8.00 1.99 -5.10
N ASN A 267 7.36 2.32 -3.99
CA ASN A 267 7.19 1.42 -2.85
C ASN A 267 5.70 1.21 -2.59
N SER A 268 5.26 -0.04 -2.52
CA SER A 268 3.84 -0.37 -2.29
C SER A 268 3.50 -0.51 -0.79
N TYR A 269 3.94 0.42 0.06
CA TYR A 269 3.49 0.41 1.45
C TYR A 269 2.01 0.79 1.48
N GLY A 270 1.14 -0.08 2.00
CA GLY A 270 -0.32 0.15 1.94
C GLY A 270 -1.16 -1.07 2.23
N GLN A 271 -2.50 -0.91 2.23
CA GLN A 271 -3.41 -2.06 2.09
C GLN A 271 -3.31 -2.62 0.68
N GLU A 272 -3.64 -3.91 0.51
CA GLU A 272 -3.79 -4.56 -0.80
C GLU A 272 -4.82 -3.81 -1.64
N ALA A 273 -4.37 -2.76 -2.31
CA ALA A 273 -5.15 -2.11 -3.31
C ALA A 273 -4.94 -2.85 -4.62
N ASP A 274 -5.95 -2.75 -5.47
CA ASP A 274 -6.01 -3.32 -6.81
C ASP A 274 -4.95 -2.65 -7.72
N THR A 275 -3.69 -3.04 -7.52
CA THR A 275 -2.51 -2.66 -8.32
C THR A 275 -2.33 -3.59 -9.51
N ASN A 276 -3.10 -4.68 -9.61
CA ASN A 276 -3.12 -5.58 -10.75
C ASN A 276 -3.94 -4.99 -11.92
N LYS A 277 -3.52 -3.83 -12.39
CA LYS A 277 -4.13 -3.08 -13.49
C LYS A 277 -3.09 -2.81 -14.56
N ASP A 278 -3.52 -2.79 -15.81
CA ASP A 278 -2.66 -2.56 -16.97
C ASP A 278 -2.03 -1.16 -16.99
N PHE A 279 -2.66 -0.18 -16.35
CA PHE A 279 -2.16 1.19 -16.19
C PHE A 279 -1.35 1.43 -14.91
N VAL A 280 -1.04 0.38 -14.13
CA VAL A 280 -0.29 0.50 -12.87
C VAL A 280 1.01 -0.31 -12.96
N THR A 281 2.12 0.31 -12.58
CA THR A 281 3.41 -0.38 -12.39
C THR A 281 3.84 -0.27 -10.93
N VAL A 282 4.46 -1.33 -10.42
CA VAL A 282 4.98 -1.38 -9.05
C VAL A 282 6.43 -1.83 -9.09
N ASP A 283 7.33 -0.97 -8.63
CA ASP A 283 8.76 -1.28 -8.61
C ASP A 283 9.08 -2.20 -7.42
N ASN A 284 8.78 -1.76 -6.20
CA ASN A 284 9.05 -2.52 -4.98
C ASN A 284 7.74 -2.90 -4.30
N GLN A 285 7.47 -4.20 -4.23
CA GLN A 285 6.30 -4.71 -3.52
C GLN A 285 6.64 -5.00 -2.06
N TYR A 286 5.82 -4.47 -1.17
CA TYR A 286 5.89 -4.72 0.26
C TYR A 286 4.56 -5.24 0.78
N HIS A 287 4.62 -6.10 1.79
CA HIS A 287 3.45 -6.58 2.52
C HIS A 287 3.67 -6.39 4.02
N ALA A 288 2.61 -5.99 4.73
CA ALA A 288 2.65 -5.83 6.17
C ALA A 288 2.31 -7.13 6.89
N ILE A 289 2.91 -7.31 8.07
CA ILE A 289 2.49 -8.33 9.02
C ILE A 289 2.07 -7.67 10.33
N LEU A 290 0.89 -8.06 10.81
CA LEU A 290 0.33 -7.62 12.08
C LEU A 290 0.17 -8.82 13.02
N VAL A 291 0.71 -8.70 14.24
CA VAL A 291 0.58 -9.71 15.28
C VAL A 291 -0.48 -9.25 16.28
N ASN A 292 -1.67 -9.84 16.20
CA ASN A 292 -2.80 -9.58 17.08
C ASN A 292 -2.80 -10.53 18.29
N GLY A 293 -3.48 -10.13 19.37
CA GLY A 293 -3.60 -10.97 20.57
C GLY A 293 -2.26 -11.20 21.28
N ALA A 294 -1.32 -10.26 21.16
CA ALA A 294 0.03 -10.36 21.73
C ALA A 294 0.15 -9.72 23.12
N ASP A 295 -0.94 -9.53 23.87
CA ASP A 295 -0.90 -8.82 25.17
C ASP A 295 0.10 -9.44 26.15
N ASN A 296 0.28 -10.76 26.08
CA ASN A 296 1.16 -11.57 26.95
C ASN A 296 2.46 -11.99 26.27
N ILE A 297 2.79 -11.41 25.11
CA ILE A 297 3.97 -11.73 24.30
C ILE A 297 4.70 -10.43 23.94
N ASP A 298 6.02 -10.46 23.99
CA ASP A 298 6.87 -9.48 23.34
C ASP A 298 7.16 -9.93 21.90
N VAL A 299 6.85 -9.05 20.94
CA VAL A 299 7.02 -9.29 19.51
C VAL A 299 8.19 -8.47 19.01
N SER A 300 9.12 -9.11 18.31
CA SER A 300 10.25 -8.42 17.67
C SER A 300 10.32 -8.80 16.19
N PHE A 301 10.55 -7.80 15.36
CA PHE A 301 10.63 -7.92 13.91
C PHE A 301 12.08 -7.70 13.48
N ASN A 302 12.61 -8.57 12.63
CA ASN A 302 13.95 -8.45 12.05
C ASN A 302 13.86 -8.54 10.52
N GLY A 303 14.50 -7.61 9.82
CA GLY A 303 14.37 -7.49 8.36
C GLY A 303 13.05 -6.85 7.90
N PHE A 304 12.39 -6.10 8.78
CA PHE A 304 11.19 -5.31 8.48
C PHE A 304 11.50 -3.82 8.53
N THR A 305 10.75 -3.06 7.75
CA THR A 305 10.70 -1.59 7.80
C THR A 305 9.39 -1.18 8.45
N GLU A 306 9.46 -0.38 9.51
CA GLU A 306 8.27 0.25 10.08
C GLU A 306 7.84 1.43 9.20
N ASP A 307 6.59 1.42 8.75
CA ASP A 307 6.02 2.55 8.02
C ASP A 307 5.66 3.69 8.98
N GLU A 308 5.99 4.92 8.61
CA GLU A 308 5.78 6.06 9.50
C GLU A 308 4.30 6.46 9.64
N VAL A 309 3.45 6.11 8.68
CA VAL A 309 2.04 6.51 8.60
C VAL A 309 1.15 5.60 9.45
N ASN A 310 1.22 4.29 9.22
CA ASN A 310 0.37 3.31 9.93
C ASN A 310 1.10 2.53 11.04
N LYS A 311 2.42 2.71 11.18
CA LYS A 311 3.26 1.99 12.15
C LYS A 311 3.26 0.46 11.96
N PHE A 312 2.91 -0.01 10.77
CA PHE A 312 2.96 -1.44 10.46
C PHE A 312 4.39 -1.83 10.07
N GLN A 313 4.69 -3.10 10.28
CA GLN A 313 5.97 -3.71 9.93
C GLN A 313 5.85 -4.33 8.55
N TYR A 314 6.55 -3.75 7.58
CA TYR A 314 6.55 -4.19 6.19
C TYR A 314 7.82 -4.95 5.84
N VAL A 315 7.67 -5.97 5.00
CA VAL A 315 8.80 -6.68 4.39
C VAL A 315 8.68 -6.65 2.88
N LYS A 316 9.82 -6.46 2.20
CA LYS A 316 9.89 -6.46 0.75
C LYS A 316 9.68 -7.88 0.21
N THR A 317 8.76 -8.03 -0.73
CA THR A 317 8.42 -9.33 -1.34
C THR A 317 8.67 -9.38 -2.84
N ALA A 318 8.83 -8.22 -3.49
CA ALA A 318 9.28 -8.12 -4.88
C ALA A 318 10.14 -6.89 -5.13
N GLU A 319 11.01 -6.97 -6.13
CA GLU A 319 11.88 -5.89 -6.60
C GLU A 319 11.85 -5.82 -8.12
N SER A 320 11.63 -4.62 -8.66
CA SER A 320 11.36 -4.37 -10.08
C SER A 320 10.29 -5.32 -10.64
N GLY A 321 9.22 -5.53 -9.88
CA GLY A 321 8.12 -6.45 -10.21
C GLY A 321 8.44 -7.95 -10.12
N SER A 322 9.68 -8.34 -9.76
CA SER A 322 10.09 -9.74 -9.65
C SER A 322 10.07 -10.20 -8.19
N PRO A 323 9.43 -11.33 -7.85
CA PRO A 323 9.45 -11.86 -6.49
C PRO A 323 10.87 -12.10 -5.98
N ILE A 324 11.12 -11.79 -4.71
CA ILE A 324 12.41 -12.01 -4.03
C ILE A 324 12.24 -12.94 -2.83
N GLU A 325 13.36 -13.48 -2.33
CA GLU A 325 13.37 -14.20 -1.07
C GLU A 325 13.03 -13.26 0.10
N ILE A 326 12.14 -13.70 0.99
CA ILE A 326 11.71 -12.90 2.14
C ILE A 326 12.70 -13.10 3.27
N ALA A 327 13.53 -12.09 3.53
CA ALA A 327 14.52 -12.12 4.60
C ALA A 327 13.94 -11.88 6.02
N GLY A 328 12.68 -11.44 6.11
CA GLY A 328 12.04 -11.06 7.37
C GLY A 328 11.78 -12.24 8.32
N THR A 329 12.09 -12.06 9.61
CA THR A 329 11.74 -13.00 10.69
C THR A 329 11.05 -12.30 11.84
N ILE A 330 10.19 -13.02 12.56
CA ILE A 330 9.43 -12.49 13.71
C ILE A 330 9.70 -13.38 14.92
N THR A 331 10.18 -12.82 16.02
CA THR A 331 10.37 -13.57 17.27
C THR A 331 9.27 -13.21 18.26
N LEU A 332 8.59 -14.25 18.77
CA LEU A 332 7.53 -14.19 19.75
C LEU A 332 8.06 -14.73 21.08
N LYS A 333 8.13 -13.88 22.10
CA LYS A 333 8.62 -14.24 23.44
C LYS A 333 7.55 -14.02 24.50
N ALA A 334 7.31 -15.00 25.36
CA ALA A 334 6.36 -14.82 26.45
C ALA A 334 6.83 -13.72 27.42
N LYS A 335 5.91 -12.88 27.89
CA LYS A 335 6.18 -11.97 29.00
C LYS A 335 6.30 -12.72 30.33
N ASP A 336 6.87 -12.06 31.34
CA ASP A 336 6.97 -12.61 32.69
C ASP A 336 5.61 -13.11 33.21
N GLY A 337 5.60 -14.33 33.77
CA GLY A 337 4.39 -14.99 34.24
C GLY A 337 3.60 -15.74 33.17
N TYR A 338 4.09 -15.79 31.92
CA TYR A 338 3.49 -16.55 30.82
C TYR A 338 4.51 -17.48 30.15
N ALA A 339 4.01 -18.47 29.43
CA ALA A 339 4.79 -19.39 28.61
C ALA A 339 4.11 -19.62 27.25
N ILE A 340 4.92 -19.77 26.20
CA ILE A 340 4.45 -20.21 24.88
C ILE A 340 4.79 -21.69 24.70
N SER A 341 3.81 -22.48 24.27
CA SER A 341 3.96 -23.86 23.83
C SER A 341 3.38 -24.04 22.43
N ASP A 342 3.65 -25.17 21.77
CA ASP A 342 3.09 -25.53 20.47
C ASP A 342 2.36 -26.88 20.55
N ASN A 343 1.54 -27.18 19.55
CA ASN A 343 0.83 -28.47 19.43
C ASN A 343 1.59 -29.50 18.56
N GLY A 344 2.86 -29.25 18.24
CA GLY A 344 3.69 -30.06 17.32
C GLY A 344 3.67 -29.58 15.86
N GLN A 345 2.76 -28.68 15.47
CA GLN A 345 2.72 -28.13 14.11
C GLN A 345 3.62 -26.89 13.99
N LEU A 346 4.83 -27.09 13.45
CA LEU A 346 5.86 -26.04 13.33
C LEU A 346 5.93 -25.37 11.95
N SER A 347 4.92 -25.57 11.09
CA SER A 347 4.83 -24.86 9.82
C SER A 347 3.41 -24.89 9.29
N GLY A 348 3.08 -23.96 8.40
CA GLY A 348 1.76 -23.89 7.81
C GLY A 348 1.63 -22.76 6.82
N ASN A 349 0.40 -22.52 6.40
CA ASN A 349 0.02 -21.38 5.61
C ASN A 349 -1.26 -20.79 6.20
N TYR A 350 -1.33 -19.47 6.22
CA TYR A 350 -2.50 -18.74 6.67
C TYR A 350 -2.66 -17.45 5.89
N ALA A 351 -3.79 -17.31 5.21
CA ALA A 351 -4.17 -16.07 4.52
C ALA A 351 -3.06 -15.49 3.62
N GLY A 352 -2.24 -16.34 3.01
CA GLY A 352 -1.13 -15.89 2.16
C GLY A 352 0.25 -15.84 2.81
N LEU A 353 0.32 -15.98 4.13
CA LEU A 353 1.55 -16.17 4.89
C LEU A 353 1.90 -17.66 4.94
N GLY A 354 2.91 -18.07 4.18
CA GLY A 354 3.58 -19.35 4.37
C GLY A 354 4.66 -19.20 5.44
N TYR A 355 4.66 -20.09 6.43
CA TYR A 355 5.55 -19.95 7.59
C TYR A 355 6.14 -21.25 8.11
N GLY A 356 7.31 -21.12 8.74
CA GLY A 356 7.94 -22.12 9.61
C GLY A 356 8.23 -21.54 10.99
N LEU A 357 8.23 -22.38 12.01
CA LEU A 357 8.51 -22.01 13.40
C LEU A 357 9.74 -22.78 13.88
N SER A 358 10.64 -22.07 14.54
CA SER A 358 11.72 -22.68 15.33
C SER A 358 11.58 -22.26 16.78
N LYS A 359 11.70 -23.23 17.70
CA LYS A 359 11.72 -22.97 19.13
C LYS A 359 13.15 -22.67 19.58
N ASN A 360 13.33 -21.57 20.30
CA ASN A 360 14.62 -21.18 20.86
C ASN A 360 14.80 -21.76 22.27
N ASP A 361 16.06 -21.82 22.74
CA ASP A 361 16.40 -22.36 24.07
C ASP A 361 15.74 -21.59 25.22
N ASP A 362 15.44 -20.30 25.02
CA ASP A 362 14.76 -19.45 26.01
C ASP A 362 13.22 -19.59 26.02
N GLY A 363 12.69 -20.52 25.22
CA GLY A 363 11.26 -20.79 25.10
C GLY A 363 10.50 -19.84 24.15
N SER A 364 11.17 -18.87 23.54
CA SER A 364 10.59 -18.06 22.46
C SER A 364 10.49 -18.85 21.15
N TYR A 365 9.67 -18.35 20.22
CA TYR A 365 9.53 -18.93 18.88
C TYR A 365 9.92 -17.91 17.81
N THR A 366 10.73 -18.34 16.85
CA THR A 366 11.06 -17.55 15.66
C THR A 366 10.24 -18.05 14.47
N LEU A 367 9.45 -17.15 13.89
CA LEU A 367 8.70 -17.32 12.66
C LEU A 367 9.60 -16.96 11.46
N TYR A 368 9.77 -17.91 10.56
CA TYR A 368 10.39 -17.75 9.25
C TYR A 368 9.31 -17.67 8.19
N ILE A 369 9.40 -16.67 7.32
CA ILE A 369 8.39 -16.41 6.29
C ILE A 369 8.87 -17.05 4.99
N SER A 370 8.21 -18.12 4.55
CA SER A 370 8.53 -18.77 3.28
C SER A 370 7.80 -18.13 2.10
N SER A 371 6.66 -17.48 2.35
CA SER A 371 5.90 -16.73 1.34
C SER A 371 5.00 -15.70 2.01
N LEU A 372 4.82 -14.55 1.36
CA LEU A 372 3.88 -13.51 1.78
C LEU A 372 3.34 -12.84 0.53
N ASN A 373 2.10 -13.15 0.16
CA ASN A 373 1.46 -12.62 -1.04
C ASN A 373 0.40 -11.55 -0.73
N ALA A 374 0.24 -11.22 0.56
CA ALA A 374 -0.77 -10.31 1.06
C ALA A 374 -0.32 -9.67 2.37
N THR A 375 -0.96 -8.56 2.75
CA THR A 375 -0.85 -8.04 4.12
C THR A 375 -1.63 -8.96 5.05
N VAL A 376 -0.96 -9.53 6.06
CA VAL A 376 -1.54 -10.56 6.94
C VAL A 376 -1.57 -10.10 8.38
N ALA A 377 -2.73 -10.25 9.02
CA ALA A 377 -2.87 -10.16 10.46
C ALA A 377 -3.11 -11.56 11.04
N PHE A 378 -2.32 -11.98 12.03
CA PHE A 378 -2.47 -13.28 12.68
C PHE A 378 -2.39 -13.18 14.20
N THR A 379 -2.88 -14.22 14.89
CA THR A 379 -2.66 -14.42 16.33
C THR A 379 -1.72 -15.61 16.55
N PRO A 380 -1.08 -15.74 17.73
CA PRO A 380 -0.28 -16.92 18.06
C PRO A 380 -1.03 -18.25 17.84
N ASP A 381 -2.33 -18.29 18.16
CA ASP A 381 -3.17 -19.49 17.97
C ASP A 381 -3.22 -19.96 16.50
N VAL A 382 -3.26 -19.01 15.55
CA VAL A 382 -3.23 -19.30 14.11
C VAL A 382 -1.90 -19.95 13.69
N LEU A 383 -0.83 -19.65 14.43
CA LEU A 383 0.48 -20.28 14.27
C LEU A 383 0.60 -21.60 15.03
N ASN A 384 -0.49 -22.13 15.60
CA ASN A 384 -0.49 -23.31 16.47
C ASN A 384 0.30 -23.13 17.77
N LEU A 385 0.50 -21.88 18.19
CA LEU A 385 1.11 -21.55 19.46
C LEU A 385 0.02 -21.35 20.52
N ILE A 386 0.29 -21.80 21.74
CA ILE A 386 -0.58 -21.68 22.90
C ILE A 386 0.15 -20.81 23.92
N VAL A 387 -0.49 -19.72 24.32
CA VAL A 387 0.02 -18.80 25.35
C VAL A 387 -0.72 -19.09 26.66
N SER A 388 0.02 -19.47 27.70
CA SER A 388 -0.55 -19.85 28.99
C SER A 388 0.08 -19.07 30.13
N GLN A 389 -0.72 -18.72 31.14
CA GLN A 389 -0.20 -18.17 32.38
C GLN A 389 0.50 -19.28 33.18
N ILE A 390 1.69 -18.99 33.68
CA ILE A 390 2.41 -19.92 34.56
C ILE A 390 1.71 -19.87 35.92
N SER A 391 0.97 -20.92 36.28
CA SER A 391 0.35 -21.03 37.60
C SER A 391 1.43 -21.36 38.65
N ASN A 392 1.67 -20.44 39.59
CA ASN A 392 2.50 -20.71 40.77
C ASN A 392 1.77 -21.55 41.84
N GLU A 393 0.57 -22.06 41.56
CA GLU A 393 -0.11 -23.00 42.44
C GLU A 393 0.47 -24.40 42.28
N TYR A 394 1.62 -24.65 42.93
CA TYR A 394 1.89 -25.86 43.71
C TYR A 394 3.16 -25.61 44.54
N GLY A 395 2.98 -25.33 45.84
CA GLY A 395 4.02 -25.54 46.83
C GLY A 395 4.22 -27.03 47.13
N GLU A 396 5.48 -27.45 47.13
CA GLU A 396 6.09 -28.69 47.70
C GLU A 396 5.88 -30.08 47.06
N VAL A 397 6.86 -30.45 46.21
CA VAL A 397 7.79 -31.61 46.22
C VAL A 397 7.35 -32.98 46.80
N LYS A 398 7.59 -34.05 46.01
CA LYS A 398 8.22 -35.29 46.52
C LYS A 398 9.40 -35.71 45.65
N ASP A 399 10.59 -35.59 46.24
CA ASP A 399 11.77 -36.36 45.89
C ASP A 399 11.43 -37.86 45.85
N VAL A 400 11.83 -38.52 44.76
CA VAL A 400 12.13 -39.95 44.77
C VAL A 400 13.61 -40.09 44.43
N VAL A 401 14.41 -40.27 45.47
CA VAL A 401 15.79 -40.77 45.37
C VAL A 401 15.75 -42.24 44.98
N VAL A 402 16.44 -42.63 43.90
CA VAL A 402 17.13 -43.92 43.83
C VAL A 402 18.56 -43.72 43.31
N ASN A 403 19.47 -43.75 44.26
CA ASN A 403 20.90 -44.11 44.27
C ASN A 403 21.73 -44.19 42.97
N LYS A 404 22.74 -43.32 42.95
CA LYS A 404 24.20 -43.59 42.93
C LYS A 404 24.70 -44.98 42.48
N GLY A 405 25.54 -44.91 41.45
CA GLY A 405 26.85 -45.57 41.31
C GLY A 405 27.45 -45.12 39.98
N GLY A 406 28.68 -44.63 39.84
CA GLY A 406 29.82 -44.44 40.73
C GLY A 406 31.05 -44.25 39.82
N SER A 407 32.02 -43.44 40.26
CA SER A 407 33.39 -43.25 39.75
C SER A 407 33.56 -42.49 38.41
N SER A 408 34.19 -41.30 38.42
CA SER A 408 35.65 -41.03 38.50
C SER A 408 36.21 -40.90 37.07
N SER A 409 36.91 -39.86 36.62
CA SER A 409 37.96 -39.04 37.25
C SER A 409 38.24 -37.75 36.43
N ASP A 410 38.66 -36.72 37.15
CA ASP A 410 39.76 -35.77 36.86
C ASP A 410 39.78 -34.88 35.59
N ASP A 411 39.54 -33.60 35.86
CA ASP A 411 40.52 -32.48 35.82
C ASP A 411 40.87 -31.78 34.48
N ARG A 412 40.67 -30.45 34.52
CA ARG A 412 41.23 -29.33 33.72
C ARG A 412 40.92 -29.23 32.22
N SER A 413 40.29 -28.11 31.84
CA SER A 413 40.97 -26.96 31.20
C SER A 413 39.95 -26.10 30.47
N GLU A 414 40.03 -24.79 30.69
CA GLU A 414 39.42 -23.76 29.86
C GLU A 414 39.72 -23.99 28.37
N ASN A 415 38.70 -23.83 27.52
CA ASN A 415 38.88 -23.23 26.21
C ASN A 415 37.58 -22.57 25.78
N THR A 416 37.63 -21.25 25.66
CA THR A 416 36.67 -20.40 24.96
C THR A 416 36.58 -20.83 23.51
N ALA A 417 35.49 -21.49 23.13
CA ALA A 417 35.08 -21.63 21.74
C ALA A 417 33.97 -20.61 21.48
N GLU A 418 34.17 -19.75 20.48
CA GLU A 418 33.13 -18.92 19.89
C GLU A 418 31.88 -19.76 19.61
N PRO A 419 30.66 -19.24 19.82
CA PRO A 419 29.46 -19.92 19.34
C PRO A 419 29.53 -19.95 17.81
N SER A 420 29.77 -21.15 17.28
CA SER A 420 29.59 -21.45 15.87
C SER A 420 28.22 -20.95 15.41
N ALA A 421 28.18 -20.24 14.28
CA ALA A 421 26.96 -19.77 13.66
C ALA A 421 25.86 -20.85 13.68
N PRO A 422 24.61 -20.52 14.05
CA PRO A 422 23.53 -21.49 14.10
C PRO A 422 23.32 -22.08 12.70
N ALA A 423 23.18 -23.41 12.65
CA ALA A 423 22.98 -24.16 11.43
C ALA A 423 21.75 -23.63 10.67
N ILE A 424 21.92 -23.29 9.40
CA ILE A 424 20.85 -22.92 8.47
C ILE A 424 19.83 -24.07 8.45
N VAL A 425 18.58 -23.79 8.81
CA VAL A 425 17.50 -24.78 8.82
C VAL A 425 17.19 -25.20 7.38
N ASN A 426 17.33 -26.49 7.08
CA ASN A 426 17.05 -27.04 5.77
C ASN A 426 15.56 -27.37 5.66
N PHE A 427 14.80 -26.63 4.85
CA PHE A 427 13.36 -26.84 4.63
C PHE A 427 13.01 -28.27 4.16
N ASN A 428 13.96 -28.99 3.54
CA ASN A 428 13.78 -30.39 3.18
C ASN A 428 13.58 -31.28 4.42
N ASP A 429 14.29 -31.00 5.52
CA ASP A 429 14.24 -31.80 6.74
C ASP A 429 12.87 -31.72 7.43
N ILE A 430 12.22 -30.54 7.37
CA ILE A 430 10.87 -30.33 7.92
C ILE A 430 9.83 -31.10 7.12
N ALA A 431 9.88 -31.02 5.79
CA ALA A 431 8.97 -31.75 4.91
C ALA A 431 9.15 -33.27 5.04
N ILE A 432 10.39 -33.73 5.07
CA ILE A 432 10.75 -35.14 5.27
C ILE A 432 10.23 -35.65 6.62
N LYS A 433 10.41 -34.88 7.70
CA LYS A 433 9.90 -35.25 9.03
C LYS A 433 8.37 -35.38 9.03
N SER A 434 7.65 -34.43 8.42
CA SER A 434 6.17 -34.52 8.30
C SER A 434 5.73 -35.80 7.58
N ILE A 435 6.40 -36.15 6.48
CA ILE A 435 6.12 -37.41 5.76
C ILE A 435 6.39 -38.60 6.68
N ALA A 436 7.53 -38.62 7.37
CA ALA A 436 7.90 -39.69 8.29
C ALA A 436 6.85 -39.89 9.39
N ASP A 437 6.38 -38.81 10.00
CA ASP A 437 5.39 -38.82 11.07
C ASP A 437 4.03 -39.34 10.57
N GLN A 438 3.58 -38.92 9.37
CA GLN A 438 2.33 -39.39 8.77
C GLN A 438 2.37 -40.87 8.38
N VAL A 439 3.50 -41.34 7.84
CA VAL A 439 3.73 -42.75 7.52
C VAL A 439 3.72 -43.57 8.81
N GLN A 440 4.45 -43.12 9.85
CA GLN A 440 4.53 -43.82 11.13
C GLN A 440 3.17 -43.90 11.84
N ALA A 441 2.36 -42.83 11.76
CA ALA A 441 1.01 -42.81 12.32
C ALA A 441 0.11 -43.88 11.66
N GLN A 442 0.17 -44.01 10.34
CA GLN A 442 -0.58 -45.04 9.60
C GLN A 442 -0.05 -46.44 9.87
N MET A 443 1.27 -46.62 9.97
CA MET A 443 1.86 -47.90 10.38
C MET A 443 1.41 -48.31 11.78
N ASN A 444 1.37 -47.37 12.73
CA ASN A 444 0.89 -47.64 14.09
C ASN A 444 -0.59 -48.05 14.10
N ALA A 445 -1.42 -47.43 13.24
CA ALA A 445 -2.82 -47.82 13.08
C ALA A 445 -3.00 -49.21 12.44
N ALA A 446 -2.06 -49.62 11.57
CA ALA A 446 -2.08 -50.90 10.87
C ALA A 446 -1.37 -52.07 11.61
N GLY A 447 -0.87 -51.86 12.83
CA GLY A 447 -0.23 -52.91 13.63
C GLY A 447 1.30 -52.99 13.53
N GLN A 448 1.96 -51.85 13.22
CA GLN A 448 3.41 -51.61 13.27
C GLN A 448 4.29 -52.28 12.19
N ASP A 449 3.72 -52.78 11.08
CA ASP A 449 4.50 -53.26 9.94
C ASP A 449 4.22 -52.42 8.68
N ALA A 450 5.22 -51.71 8.16
CA ALA A 450 5.12 -50.91 6.92
C ALA A 450 4.76 -51.78 5.72
N ALA A 451 5.17 -53.06 5.72
CA ALA A 451 4.85 -54.00 4.65
C ALA A 451 3.39 -54.44 4.65
N SER A 452 2.62 -54.14 5.71
CA SER A 452 1.18 -54.42 5.80
C SER A 452 0.31 -53.36 5.11
N LEU A 453 0.87 -52.19 4.78
CA LEU A 453 0.17 -51.12 4.07
C LEU A 453 0.39 -51.27 2.56
N GLU A 454 -0.68 -51.58 1.82
CA GLU A 454 -0.63 -51.61 0.35
C GLU A 454 -0.45 -50.20 -0.24
N VAL A 455 -1.01 -49.18 0.42
CA VAL A 455 -0.96 -47.76 0.04
C VAL A 455 -0.87 -46.89 1.29
N VAL A 456 -0.09 -45.80 1.23
CA VAL A 456 -0.01 -44.77 2.28
C VAL A 456 -0.60 -43.45 1.78
N ASP A 457 -1.44 -42.82 2.58
CA ASP A 457 -2.00 -41.50 2.31
C ASP A 457 -1.11 -40.41 2.93
N ILE A 458 -0.69 -39.43 2.15
CA ILE A 458 0.20 -38.35 2.63
C ILE A 458 -0.46 -37.02 2.30
N TYR A 459 -0.76 -36.23 3.32
CA TYR A 459 -1.46 -34.96 3.19
C TYR A 459 -0.46 -33.81 3.19
N PHE A 460 -0.36 -33.14 2.04
CA PHE A 460 0.46 -31.95 1.85
C PHE A 460 -0.36 -30.66 1.96
N LYS A 461 -1.69 -30.74 1.89
CA LYS A 461 -2.61 -29.58 1.93
C LYS A 461 -2.20 -28.57 0.85
N ASP A 462 -2.03 -27.30 1.21
CA ASP A 462 -1.68 -26.22 0.30
C ASP A 462 -0.18 -26.15 -0.08
N LYS A 463 0.67 -27.04 0.48
CA LYS A 463 2.10 -27.10 0.16
C LYS A 463 2.32 -27.83 -1.17
N ILE A 464 2.36 -27.05 -2.24
CA ILE A 464 2.44 -27.59 -3.60
C ILE A 464 3.86 -27.90 -4.09
N SER A 465 4.91 -27.30 -3.50
CA SER A 465 6.28 -27.36 -4.03
C SER A 465 7.12 -28.51 -3.47
N MET A 466 7.61 -29.39 -4.34
CA MET A 466 8.47 -30.53 -3.98
C MET A 466 9.90 -30.34 -4.47
N THR A 467 10.88 -30.64 -3.62
CA THR A 467 12.32 -30.64 -3.94
C THR A 467 12.80 -32.04 -4.31
N PRO A 468 13.98 -32.20 -4.95
CA PRO A 468 14.57 -33.51 -5.20
C PRO A 468 14.69 -34.38 -3.94
N ASP A 469 15.02 -33.80 -2.78
CA ASP A 469 15.20 -34.55 -1.54
C ASP A 469 13.87 -35.07 -0.97
N VAL A 470 12.79 -34.29 -1.10
CA VAL A 470 11.45 -34.73 -0.72
C VAL A 470 10.99 -35.89 -1.62
N ILE A 471 11.23 -35.81 -2.94
CA ILE A 471 10.93 -36.90 -3.87
C ILE A 471 11.77 -38.15 -3.57
N LYS A 472 13.06 -37.98 -3.26
CA LYS A 472 13.93 -39.08 -2.81
C LYS A 472 13.39 -39.75 -1.56
N TYR A 473 13.02 -38.97 -0.55
CA TYR A 473 12.45 -39.53 0.67
C TYR A 473 11.15 -40.30 0.39
N LEU A 474 10.22 -39.70 -0.36
CA LEU A 474 8.97 -40.34 -0.74
C LEU A 474 9.19 -41.65 -1.50
N CYS A 475 10.14 -41.71 -2.42
CA CYS A 475 10.32 -42.89 -3.27
C CYS A 475 11.20 -43.97 -2.62
N GLU A 476 12.26 -43.57 -1.92
CA GLU A 476 13.28 -44.48 -1.39
C GLU A 476 13.00 -44.93 0.05
N LYS A 477 12.37 -44.08 0.87
CA LYS A 477 12.11 -44.38 2.30
C LYS A 477 10.70 -44.86 2.58
N VAL A 478 9.77 -44.64 1.67
CA VAL A 478 8.40 -45.18 1.72
C VAL A 478 8.27 -46.18 0.56
N PRO A 479 8.57 -47.48 0.73
CA PRO A 479 8.69 -48.43 -0.38
C PRO A 479 7.34 -48.94 -0.94
N VAL A 480 6.22 -48.42 -0.44
CA VAL A 480 4.86 -48.79 -0.85
C VAL A 480 4.26 -47.75 -1.80
N ALA A 481 3.08 -48.03 -2.37
CA ALA A 481 2.38 -47.02 -3.18
C ALA A 481 1.89 -45.87 -2.28
N LYS A 482 1.75 -44.67 -2.84
CA LYS A 482 1.32 -43.48 -2.10
C LYS A 482 0.22 -42.75 -2.82
N ARG A 483 -0.67 -42.13 -2.05
CA ARG A 483 -1.60 -41.10 -2.49
C ARG A 483 -1.23 -39.81 -1.77
N CYS A 484 -0.73 -38.84 -2.51
CA CYS A 484 -0.36 -37.54 -1.98
C CYS A 484 -1.51 -36.57 -2.21
N HIS A 485 -2.08 -36.02 -1.15
CA HIS A 485 -3.26 -35.14 -1.18
C HIS A 485 -2.84 -33.67 -1.11
N PHE A 486 -3.36 -32.86 -2.03
CA PHE A 486 -3.09 -31.43 -2.16
C PHE A 486 -4.38 -30.63 -2.27
N ASP A 487 -4.42 -29.45 -1.67
CA ASP A 487 -5.50 -28.47 -1.86
C ASP A 487 -5.04 -27.47 -2.92
N TYR A 488 -5.66 -27.50 -4.09
CA TYR A 488 -5.28 -26.62 -5.21
C TYR A 488 -6.51 -26.08 -5.94
N GLN A 489 -6.59 -24.75 -6.05
CA GLN A 489 -7.72 -24.03 -6.67
C GLN A 489 -9.09 -24.40 -6.08
N GLY A 490 -9.16 -24.61 -4.77
CA GLY A 490 -10.41 -24.93 -4.06
C GLY A 490 -10.92 -26.35 -4.26
N ALA A 491 -10.10 -27.24 -4.84
CA ALA A 491 -10.39 -28.66 -4.96
C ALA A 491 -9.26 -29.50 -4.34
N GLU A 492 -9.61 -30.66 -3.80
CA GLU A 492 -8.62 -31.66 -3.38
C GLU A 492 -8.10 -32.40 -4.63
N TRP A 493 -6.79 -32.53 -4.73
CA TRP A 493 -6.09 -33.28 -5.76
C TRP A 493 -5.31 -34.42 -5.13
N VAL A 494 -5.38 -35.60 -5.75
CA VAL A 494 -4.62 -36.77 -5.32
C VAL A 494 -3.61 -37.13 -6.39
N MET A 495 -2.32 -37.00 -6.06
CA MET A 495 -1.23 -37.54 -6.86
C MET A 495 -0.90 -38.97 -6.39
N THR A 496 -1.11 -39.95 -7.27
CA THR A 496 -0.77 -41.33 -7.03
C THR A 496 0.67 -41.60 -7.48
N ILE A 497 1.47 -42.12 -6.56
CA ILE A 497 2.84 -42.58 -6.81
C ILE A 497 2.84 -44.11 -6.63
N PRO A 498 2.99 -44.91 -7.69
CA PRO A 498 3.05 -46.36 -7.54
C PRO A 498 4.32 -46.79 -6.80
N ALA A 499 4.35 -48.03 -6.31
CA ALA A 499 5.63 -48.67 -5.95
C ALA A 499 6.39 -48.99 -7.25
N PHE A 500 7.66 -48.59 -7.34
CA PHE A 500 8.51 -48.83 -8.50
C PHE A 500 9.97 -49.03 -8.06
N ASP A 501 10.80 -49.51 -8.98
CA ASP A 501 12.24 -49.70 -8.77
C ASP A 501 12.98 -48.35 -8.88
N THR A 502 13.48 -47.85 -7.75
CA THR A 502 14.24 -46.59 -7.68
C THR A 502 15.62 -46.67 -8.37
N THR A 503 16.03 -47.84 -8.87
CA THR A 503 17.23 -47.97 -9.72
C THR A 503 16.93 -47.77 -11.21
N SER A 504 15.66 -47.56 -11.58
CA SER A 504 15.25 -47.27 -12.95
C SER A 504 15.91 -45.99 -13.50
N PRO A 505 16.43 -46.01 -14.75
CA PRO A 505 16.97 -44.81 -15.39
C PRO A 505 15.98 -43.63 -15.40
N ALA A 506 14.69 -43.91 -15.57
CA ALA A 506 13.64 -42.89 -15.59
C ALA A 506 13.49 -42.14 -14.24
N TYR A 507 13.89 -42.77 -13.12
CA TYR A 507 13.88 -42.13 -11.82
C TYR A 507 15.05 -41.16 -11.65
N ALA A 508 16.25 -41.59 -12.03
CA ALA A 508 17.43 -40.72 -12.02
C ALA A 508 17.26 -39.53 -12.98
N GLU A 509 16.73 -39.76 -14.19
CA GLU A 509 16.42 -38.71 -15.16
C GLU A 509 15.39 -37.72 -14.61
N GLY A 510 14.31 -38.19 -13.98
CA GLY A 510 13.31 -37.32 -13.38
C GLY A 510 13.87 -36.44 -12.24
N LEU A 511 14.74 -36.98 -11.39
CA LEU A 511 15.43 -36.21 -10.35
C LEU A 511 16.38 -35.16 -10.95
N GLU A 512 17.10 -35.50 -12.03
CA GLU A 512 17.98 -34.55 -12.72
C GLU A 512 17.19 -33.41 -13.38
N VAL A 513 16.03 -33.70 -13.97
CA VAL A 513 15.14 -32.68 -14.53
C VAL A 513 14.61 -31.77 -13.42
N LEU A 514 14.19 -32.32 -12.29
CA LEU A 514 13.70 -31.55 -11.14
C LEU A 514 14.79 -30.66 -10.52
N ASP A 515 16.02 -31.16 -10.40
CA ASP A 515 17.16 -30.38 -9.87
C ASP A 515 17.54 -29.20 -10.76
N LYS A 516 17.21 -29.27 -12.06
CA LYS A 516 17.41 -28.20 -13.05
C LYS A 516 16.24 -27.23 -13.18
N GLU A 517 15.13 -27.42 -12.45
CA GLU A 517 14.05 -26.44 -12.41
C GLU A 517 14.57 -25.12 -11.80
N PRO A 518 14.14 -23.93 -12.30
CA PRO A 518 14.71 -22.64 -11.88
C PRO A 518 14.70 -22.38 -10.37
N SER A 519 13.67 -22.86 -9.67
CA SER A 519 13.53 -22.74 -8.22
C SER A 519 14.06 -23.97 -7.45
N LYS A 520 14.63 -24.97 -8.15
CA LYS A 520 14.98 -26.30 -7.63
C LYS A 520 13.83 -27.01 -6.91
N THR A 521 12.60 -26.60 -7.22
CA THR A 521 11.35 -27.17 -6.69
C THR A 521 10.31 -27.19 -7.81
N ALA A 522 9.31 -28.05 -7.70
CA ALA A 522 8.20 -28.06 -8.66
C ALA A 522 6.86 -28.36 -7.97
N GLY A 523 5.80 -27.76 -8.50
CA GLY A 523 4.41 -28.06 -8.12
C GLY A 523 4.02 -29.53 -8.40
N PHE A 524 3.08 -30.11 -7.66
CA PHE A 524 2.68 -31.52 -7.85
C PHE A 524 2.21 -31.87 -9.29
N LEU A 525 1.55 -30.95 -10.01
CA LEU A 525 1.18 -31.17 -11.41
C LEU A 525 2.41 -31.29 -12.32
N ARG A 526 3.43 -30.46 -12.06
CA ARG A 526 4.71 -30.51 -12.77
C ARG A 526 5.51 -31.75 -12.40
N ILE A 527 5.51 -32.15 -11.12
CA ILE A 527 6.10 -33.42 -10.66
C ILE A 527 5.48 -34.62 -11.38
N LYS A 528 4.14 -34.64 -11.50
CA LYS A 528 3.43 -35.66 -12.27
C LYS A 528 3.94 -35.73 -13.71
N ASP A 529 4.16 -34.60 -14.37
CA ASP A 529 4.68 -34.57 -15.74
C ASP A 529 6.15 -35.01 -15.82
N ILE A 530 7.01 -34.57 -14.89
CA ILE A 530 8.44 -34.94 -14.83
C ILE A 530 8.61 -36.47 -14.67
N PHE A 531 7.80 -37.08 -13.79
CA PHE A 531 7.89 -38.51 -13.46
C PHE A 531 6.83 -39.36 -14.19
N ALA A 532 6.27 -38.87 -15.30
CA ALA A 532 5.22 -39.57 -16.05
C ALA A 532 5.65 -40.98 -16.54
N ALA A 533 6.93 -41.16 -16.88
CA ALA A 533 7.49 -42.46 -17.28
C ALA A 533 7.42 -43.52 -16.14
N LEU A 534 7.37 -43.09 -14.89
CA LEU A 534 7.16 -43.93 -13.70
C LEU A 534 5.69 -44.06 -13.31
N LYS A 535 4.78 -43.56 -14.15
CA LYS A 535 3.32 -43.58 -13.95
C LYS A 535 2.84 -42.79 -12.73
N PHE A 536 3.50 -41.67 -12.43
CA PHE A 536 2.92 -40.68 -11.52
C PHE A 536 1.65 -40.12 -12.19
N ASP A 537 0.55 -40.09 -11.46
CA ASP A 537 -0.74 -39.61 -11.96
C ASP A 537 -1.35 -38.65 -10.95
N ALA A 538 -2.07 -37.62 -11.39
CA ALA A 538 -2.74 -36.69 -10.48
C ALA A 538 -4.13 -36.35 -11.00
N LYS A 539 -5.13 -36.43 -10.11
CA LYS A 539 -6.54 -36.21 -10.43
C LYS A 539 -7.22 -35.41 -9.33
N ALA A 540 -8.16 -34.55 -9.72
CA ALA A 540 -9.06 -33.90 -8.77
C ALA A 540 -10.01 -34.94 -8.16
N VAL A 541 -10.26 -34.84 -6.85
CA VAL A 541 -11.29 -35.62 -6.17
C VAL A 541 -12.63 -34.98 -6.50
N GLU A 542 -13.45 -35.66 -7.31
CA GLU A 542 -14.80 -35.20 -7.59
C GLU A 542 -15.62 -35.21 -6.29
N ALA A 543 -16.14 -34.04 -5.90
CA ALA A 543 -17.02 -33.94 -4.74
C ALA A 543 -18.23 -34.86 -4.96
N GLN A 544 -18.42 -35.86 -4.10
CA GLN A 544 -19.64 -36.65 -4.11
C GLN A 544 -20.81 -35.73 -3.75
N THR A 545 -21.57 -35.30 -4.76
CA THR A 545 -22.91 -34.77 -4.54
C THR A 545 -23.75 -35.90 -3.97
N GLU A 546 -23.97 -35.88 -2.65
CA GLU A 546 -25.01 -36.68 -2.01
C GLU A 546 -26.37 -36.28 -2.62
N ASP A 547 -26.85 -37.08 -3.56
CA ASP A 547 -28.26 -37.09 -3.97
C ASP A 547 -29.07 -37.57 -2.75
N VAL A 548 -29.52 -36.62 -1.93
CA VAL A 548 -30.56 -36.86 -0.93
C VAL A 548 -31.87 -37.07 -1.71
N ALA A 549 -32.14 -38.33 -2.05
CA ALA A 549 -33.46 -38.76 -2.47
C ALA A 549 -34.46 -38.51 -1.33
N GLN A 550 -35.34 -37.53 -1.53
CA GLN A 550 -36.56 -37.37 -0.73
C GLN A 550 -37.58 -38.41 -1.19
N ASP A 551 -37.84 -39.41 -0.34
CA ASP A 551 -39.10 -40.15 -0.28
C ASP A 551 -40.10 -39.43 0.65
#